data_AF-A0A9E5CXR4-F1
#
_entry.id   AF-A0A9E5CXR4-F1
#
_cell.length_a   1.000
_cell.length_b   1.000
_cell.length_c   1.000
_cell.angle_alpha   90.00
_cell.angle_beta   90.00
_cell.angle_gamma   90.00
#
_symmetry.space_group_name_H-M   'P 1'
#
loop_
_entity.id
_entity.type
_entity.pdbx_description
1 polymer ?
#
loop_
_entity_poly.entity_id
_entity_poly.type
_entity_poly.pdbx_seq_one_letter_code
_entity_poly.pdbx_strand_id
1 'polypeptide(L)'
;MTAELTEQDTLAAARTLVDAAQGAVATAIKAAAELTDGGKAIDDHQVHAERVAQLATFTRAAEELVAYCERQAGSGGDAVAEAQALAFAAEVVHKLRADNEAAPELMSLGTSVDEPALLELMRLGLSDAHVTALGVQVLEARGAHATVLEDQIAAMTRDQFRTFARTEIAPIAQDMHREDHLV
;
A
#
# COMPACT_ATOMS: atom_id res chain seq x y z
N MET A 1 -19.55 -13.66 15.41
CA MET A 1 -19.68 -12.23 15.76
C MET A 1 -18.32 -11.61 15.56
N THR A 2 -18.04 -11.14 14.36
CA THR A 2 -16.92 -10.24 14.09
C THR A 2 -17.34 -8.88 14.62
N ALA A 3 -16.60 -8.33 15.58
CA ALA A 3 -16.83 -6.96 16.00
C ALA A 3 -16.54 -6.05 14.79
N GLU A 4 -17.48 -5.20 14.42
CA GLU A 4 -17.24 -4.13 13.46
C GLU A 4 -16.20 -3.18 14.09
N LEU A 5 -15.06 -3.00 13.43
CA LEU A 5 -14.11 -1.97 13.83
C LEU A 5 -14.74 -0.60 13.62
N THR A 6 -14.52 0.33 14.54
CA THR A 6 -14.78 1.73 14.25
C THR A 6 -13.69 2.29 13.31
N GLU A 7 -13.92 3.46 12.71
CA GLU A 7 -12.91 4.17 11.89
C GLU A 7 -11.60 4.36 12.67
N GLN A 8 -11.71 4.85 13.91
CA GLN A 8 -10.56 5.05 14.79
C GLN A 8 -9.83 3.73 15.12
N ASP A 9 -10.54 2.61 15.23
CA ASP A 9 -9.94 1.29 15.41
C ASP A 9 -9.28 0.77 14.12
N THR A 10 -9.80 1.14 12.96
CA THR A 10 -9.28 0.76 11.63
C THR A 10 -7.93 1.40 11.37
N LEU A 11 -7.80 2.71 11.60
CA LEU A 11 -6.53 3.41 11.43
C LEU A 11 -5.47 2.91 12.42
N ALA A 12 -5.86 2.66 13.67
CA ALA A 12 -4.95 2.09 14.68
C ALA A 12 -4.48 0.67 14.32
N ALA A 13 -5.36 -0.16 13.76
CA ALA A 13 -5.01 -1.48 13.24
C ALA A 13 -4.02 -1.39 12.07
N ALA A 14 -4.25 -0.48 11.12
CA ALA A 14 -3.35 -0.25 10.00
C ALA A 14 -1.96 0.22 10.47
N ARG A 15 -1.90 1.17 11.41
CA ARG A 15 -0.65 1.63 12.04
C ARG A 15 0.12 0.49 12.70
N THR A 16 -0.58 -0.36 13.46
CA THR A 16 0.02 -1.54 14.11
C THR A 16 0.69 -2.48 13.10
N LEU A 17 0.01 -2.75 11.97
CA LEU A 17 0.56 -3.58 10.89
C LEU A 17 1.78 -2.92 10.21
N VAL A 18 1.72 -1.60 9.96
CA VAL A 18 2.84 -0.85 9.38
C VAL A 18 4.07 -0.87 10.30
N ASP A 19 3.89 -0.65 11.60
CA ASP A 19 5.00 -0.63 12.55
C ASP A 19 5.70 -2.01 12.60
N ALA A 20 4.92 -3.10 12.56
CA ALA A 20 5.44 -4.45 12.43
C ALA A 20 6.20 -4.66 11.10
N ALA A 21 5.62 -4.19 9.99
CA ALA A 21 6.26 -4.27 8.68
C ALA A 21 7.58 -3.46 8.60
N GLN A 22 7.65 -2.30 9.26
CA GLN A 22 8.86 -1.48 9.36
C GLN A 22 9.96 -2.20 10.14
N GLY A 23 9.64 -2.80 11.28
CA GLY A 23 10.61 -3.58 12.06
C GLY A 23 11.13 -4.80 11.30
N ALA A 24 10.21 -5.54 10.65
CA ALA A 24 10.54 -6.70 9.85
C ALA A 24 11.41 -6.31 8.64
N VAL A 25 11.05 -5.29 7.87
CA VAL A 25 11.82 -4.91 6.68
C VAL A 25 13.18 -4.33 7.05
N ALA A 26 13.31 -3.60 8.17
CA ALA A 26 14.60 -3.15 8.67
C ALA A 26 15.54 -4.33 8.99
N THR A 27 14.98 -5.42 9.54
CA THR A 27 15.71 -6.66 9.80
C THR A 27 16.15 -7.32 8.49
N ALA A 28 15.25 -7.45 7.51
CA ALA A 28 15.57 -8.01 6.19
C ALA A 28 16.64 -7.19 5.44
N ILE A 29 16.57 -5.85 5.49
CA ILE A 29 17.57 -4.96 4.89
C ILE A 29 18.94 -5.18 5.53
N LYS A 30 19.00 -5.32 6.86
CA LYS A 30 20.25 -5.61 7.56
C LYS A 30 20.83 -6.95 7.13
N ALA A 31 20.01 -8.00 7.08
CA ALA A 31 20.44 -9.33 6.64
C ALA A 31 20.95 -9.31 5.18
N ALA A 32 20.23 -8.62 4.28
CA ALA A 32 20.66 -8.45 2.90
C ALA A 32 21.97 -7.67 2.77
N ALA A 33 22.17 -6.63 3.58
CA ALA A 33 23.41 -5.86 3.60
C ALA A 33 24.59 -6.71 4.08
N GLU A 34 24.41 -7.56 5.09
CA GLU A 34 25.42 -8.51 5.56
C GLU A 34 25.76 -9.56 4.49
N LEU A 35 24.73 -10.15 3.87
CA LEU A 35 24.88 -11.14 2.80
C LEU A 35 25.65 -10.59 1.59
N THR A 36 25.46 -9.31 1.28
CA THR A 36 26.04 -8.68 0.08
C THR A 36 27.34 -7.92 0.34
N ASP A 37 27.97 -8.03 1.51
CA ASP A 37 29.13 -7.21 1.93
C ASP A 37 28.88 -5.71 1.68
N GLY A 38 27.76 -5.21 2.18
CA GLY A 38 27.32 -3.83 1.99
C GLY A 38 26.99 -3.49 0.54
N GLY A 39 26.50 -4.45 -0.24
CA GLY A 39 26.09 -4.29 -1.64
C GLY A 39 27.17 -4.60 -2.68
N LYS A 40 28.41 -4.93 -2.29
CA LYS A 40 29.48 -5.28 -3.23
C LYS A 40 29.20 -6.59 -3.98
N ALA A 41 28.53 -7.53 -3.34
CA ALA A 41 28.13 -8.82 -3.91
C ALA A 41 26.64 -8.87 -4.30
N ILE A 42 26.02 -7.72 -4.58
CA ILE A 42 24.59 -7.67 -4.93
C ILE A 42 24.27 -8.48 -6.18
N ASP A 43 25.22 -8.58 -7.12
CA ASP A 43 25.07 -9.35 -8.36
C ASP A 43 24.93 -10.85 -8.12
N ASP A 44 25.54 -11.38 -7.05
CA ASP A 44 25.41 -12.78 -6.66
C ASP A 44 24.07 -13.08 -5.96
N HIS A 45 23.36 -12.03 -5.54
CA HIS A 45 22.15 -12.11 -4.73
C HIS A 45 20.98 -11.28 -5.30
N GLN A 46 20.99 -11.00 -6.61
CA GLN A 46 20.05 -10.06 -7.26
C GLN A 46 18.58 -10.34 -6.94
N VAL A 47 18.16 -11.61 -6.99
CA VAL A 47 16.77 -11.99 -6.71
C VAL A 47 16.38 -11.68 -5.26
N HIS A 48 17.28 -11.91 -4.30
CA HIS A 48 16.99 -11.60 -2.90
C HIS A 48 17.03 -10.08 -2.65
N ALA A 49 18.00 -9.39 -3.25
CA ALA A 49 18.10 -7.94 -3.15
C ALA A 49 16.85 -7.24 -3.74
N GLU A 50 16.34 -7.71 -4.87
CA GLU A 50 15.09 -7.23 -5.48
C GLU A 50 13.89 -7.45 -4.56
N ARG A 51 13.74 -8.66 -3.98
CA ARG A 51 12.66 -8.94 -3.02
C ARG A 51 12.70 -7.98 -1.83
N VAL A 52 13.86 -7.78 -1.21
CA VAL A 52 14.01 -6.86 -0.08
C VAL A 52 13.72 -5.42 -0.50
N ALA A 53 14.15 -4.98 -1.68
CA ALA A 53 13.84 -3.66 -2.20
C ALA A 53 12.33 -3.46 -2.46
N GLN A 54 11.65 -4.47 -2.99
CA GLN A 54 10.20 -4.44 -3.21
C GLN A 54 9.45 -4.39 -1.88
N LEU A 55 9.82 -5.21 -0.90
CA LEU A 55 9.24 -5.18 0.44
C LEU A 55 9.44 -3.82 1.12
N ALA A 56 10.64 -3.24 1.02
CA ALA A 56 10.91 -1.90 1.55
C ALA A 56 10.04 -0.82 0.88
N THR A 57 9.84 -0.94 -0.44
CA THR A 57 8.96 -0.05 -1.20
C THR A 57 7.52 -0.14 -0.72
N PHE A 58 7.00 -1.36 -0.55
CA PHE A 58 5.63 -1.56 -0.10
C PHE A 58 5.43 -1.14 1.36
N THR A 59 6.36 -1.43 2.26
CA THR A 59 6.32 -0.95 3.64
C THR A 59 6.30 0.58 3.68
N ARG A 60 7.13 1.25 2.86
CA ARG A 60 7.11 2.72 2.79
C ARG A 60 5.79 3.25 2.24
N ALA A 61 5.24 2.63 1.20
CA ALA A 61 3.95 3.03 0.65
C ALA A 61 2.82 2.87 1.69
N ALA A 62 2.84 1.80 2.50
CA ALA A 62 1.85 1.58 3.56
C ALA A 62 1.99 2.62 4.67
N GLU A 63 3.21 2.96 5.06
CA GLU A 63 3.50 4.04 6.01
C GLU A 63 2.95 5.39 5.53
N GLU A 64 3.19 5.74 4.26
CA GLU A 64 2.71 7.00 3.69
C GLU A 64 1.17 7.05 3.63
N LEU A 65 0.53 5.92 3.35
CA LEU A 65 -0.93 5.83 3.31
C LEU A 65 -1.54 5.99 4.72
N VAL A 66 -0.97 5.35 5.74
CA VAL A 66 -1.40 5.56 7.14
C VAL A 66 -1.14 7.01 7.57
N ALA A 67 0.03 7.56 7.24
CA ALA A 67 0.35 8.95 7.55
C ALA A 67 -0.60 9.94 6.85
N TYR A 68 -1.03 9.66 5.61
CA TYR A 68 -2.08 10.43 4.94
C TYR A 68 -3.38 10.42 5.74
N CYS A 69 -3.85 9.25 6.17
CA CYS A 69 -5.08 9.12 6.96
C CYS A 69 -4.99 9.88 8.28
N GLU A 70 -3.85 9.80 8.98
CA GLU A 70 -3.60 10.54 10.23
C GLU A 70 -3.67 12.06 10.02
N ARG A 71 -3.19 12.58 8.89
CA ARG A 71 -3.33 14.00 8.54
C ARG A 71 -4.80 14.38 8.31
N GLN A 72 -5.62 13.47 7.80
CA GLN A 72 -7.06 13.71 7.56
C GLN A 72 -7.92 13.58 8.82
N ALA A 73 -7.47 12.86 9.86
CA ALA A 73 -8.22 12.65 11.09
C ALA A 73 -8.70 13.98 11.75
N GLY A 74 -7.92 15.05 11.63
CA GLY A 74 -8.29 16.39 12.12
C GLY A 74 -9.33 17.15 11.29
N SER A 75 -9.64 16.68 10.08
CA SER A 75 -10.53 17.34 9.11
C SER A 75 -11.79 16.53 8.80
N GLY A 76 -12.14 15.57 9.66
CA GLY A 76 -13.30 14.69 9.50
C GLY A 76 -12.97 13.26 9.05
N GLY A 77 -11.69 12.92 8.90
CA GLY A 77 -11.24 11.59 8.51
C GLY A 77 -11.48 11.26 7.04
N ASP A 78 -10.97 10.10 6.63
CA ASP A 78 -11.21 9.52 5.30
C ASP A 78 -11.38 8.02 5.46
N ALA A 79 -12.59 7.59 5.84
CA ALA A 79 -12.90 6.19 6.17
C ALA A 79 -12.56 5.21 5.03
N VAL A 80 -12.67 5.67 3.78
CA VAL A 80 -12.29 4.88 2.60
C VAL A 80 -10.77 4.69 2.57
N ALA A 81 -10.01 5.77 2.74
CA ALA A 81 -8.55 5.69 2.79
C ALA A 81 -8.06 4.88 4.00
N GLU A 82 -8.71 4.98 5.16
CA GLU A 82 -8.38 4.19 6.34
C GLU A 82 -8.60 2.69 6.11
N ALA A 83 -9.73 2.32 5.49
CA ALA A 83 -10.00 0.93 5.10
C ALA A 83 -9.00 0.41 4.05
N GLN A 84 -8.59 1.26 3.09
CA GLN A 84 -7.54 0.95 2.12
C GLN A 84 -6.18 0.79 2.81
N ALA A 85 -5.87 1.64 3.79
CA ALA A 85 -4.65 1.58 4.58
C ALA A 85 -4.56 0.26 5.35
N LEU A 86 -5.65 -0.17 5.98
CA LEU A 86 -5.72 -1.46 6.66
C LEU A 86 -5.51 -2.63 5.69
N ALA A 87 -6.20 -2.63 4.54
CA ALA A 87 -6.07 -3.69 3.55
C ALA A 87 -4.64 -3.78 3.00
N PHE A 88 -4.07 -2.64 2.63
CA PHE A 88 -2.73 -2.60 2.06
C PHE A 88 -1.66 -2.96 3.10
N ALA A 89 -1.74 -2.43 4.33
CA ALA A 89 -0.81 -2.81 5.40
C ALA A 89 -0.88 -4.31 5.71
N ALA A 90 -2.08 -4.90 5.71
CA ALA A 90 -2.27 -6.34 5.87
C ALA A 90 -1.62 -7.14 4.74
N GLU A 91 -1.75 -6.68 3.48
CA GLU A 91 -1.09 -7.30 2.32
C GLU A 91 0.44 -7.25 2.43
N VAL A 92 1.01 -6.11 2.87
CA VAL A 92 2.46 -5.98 3.08
C VAL A 92 2.97 -6.96 4.13
N VAL A 93 2.30 -7.06 5.28
CA VAL A 93 2.67 -8.02 6.34
C VAL A 93 2.50 -9.46 5.84
N HIS A 94 1.44 -9.75 5.08
CA HIS A 94 1.25 -11.06 4.47
C HIS A 94 2.37 -11.44 3.52
N LYS A 95 2.81 -10.51 2.67
CA LYS A 95 3.92 -10.72 1.74
C LYS A 95 5.25 -10.91 2.48
N LEU A 96 5.54 -10.09 3.48
CA LEU A 96 6.72 -10.26 4.35
C LEU A 96 6.76 -11.66 4.97
N ARG A 97 5.62 -12.13 5.47
CA ARG A 97 5.47 -13.48 6.03
C ARG A 97 5.72 -14.56 4.98
N ALA A 98 5.13 -14.43 3.79
CA ALA A 98 5.32 -15.40 2.71
C ALA A 98 6.79 -15.46 2.24
N ASP A 99 7.46 -14.30 2.11
CA ASP A 99 8.87 -14.24 1.72
C ASP A 99 9.79 -14.81 2.81
N ASN A 100 9.47 -14.60 4.10
CA ASN A 100 10.18 -15.21 5.22
C ASN A 100 9.96 -16.73 5.29
N GLU A 101 8.76 -17.21 5.01
CA GLU A 101 8.46 -18.65 4.94
C GLU A 101 9.23 -19.31 3.79
N ALA A 102 9.37 -18.63 2.65
CA ALA A 102 10.07 -19.14 1.48
C ALA A 102 11.61 -19.12 1.63
N ALA A 103 12.16 -18.21 2.44
CA ALA A 103 13.60 -18.06 2.62
C ALA A 103 13.97 -17.54 4.03
N PRO A 104 13.73 -18.34 5.09
CA PRO A 104 13.86 -17.87 6.47
C PRO A 104 15.28 -17.45 6.84
N GLU A 105 16.30 -18.13 6.31
CA GLU A 105 17.70 -17.77 6.57
C GLU A 105 18.11 -16.46 5.90
N LEU A 106 17.56 -16.17 4.72
CA LEU A 106 17.86 -14.93 3.99
C LEU A 106 17.12 -13.73 4.58
N MET A 107 15.89 -13.93 5.03
CA MET A 107 15.04 -12.87 5.56
C MET A 107 15.35 -12.56 7.04
N SER A 108 15.78 -13.57 7.81
CA SER A 108 16.19 -13.42 9.21
C SER A 108 15.14 -12.77 10.14
N LEU A 109 13.84 -12.88 9.81
CA LEU A 109 12.77 -12.23 10.58
C LEU A 109 12.34 -13.03 11.82
N GLY A 110 12.72 -14.30 11.90
CA GLY A 110 12.22 -15.23 12.91
C GLY A 110 10.69 -15.31 12.86
N THR A 111 10.03 -15.17 14.00
CA THR A 111 8.57 -15.22 14.16
C THR A 111 7.93 -13.84 14.34
N SER A 112 8.65 -12.75 14.06
CA SER A 112 8.17 -11.38 14.31
C SER A 112 6.87 -11.03 13.58
N VAL A 113 6.65 -11.64 12.41
CA VAL A 113 5.44 -11.47 11.58
C VAL A 113 4.38 -12.55 11.83
N ASP A 114 4.62 -13.45 12.79
CA ASP A 114 3.72 -14.56 13.15
C ASP A 114 3.01 -14.35 14.50
N GLU A 115 3.14 -13.16 15.10
CA GLU A 115 2.45 -12.86 16.36
C GLU A 115 0.92 -13.00 16.20
N PRO A 116 0.21 -13.71 17.10
CA PRO A 116 -1.22 -13.99 16.93
C PRO A 116 -2.08 -12.75 16.70
N ALA A 117 -1.76 -11.63 17.36
CA ALA A 117 -2.46 -10.36 17.19
C ALA A 117 -2.25 -9.78 15.78
N LEU A 118 -1.03 -9.81 15.24
CA LEU A 118 -0.77 -9.39 13.86
C LEU A 118 -1.50 -10.28 12.86
N LEU A 119 -1.54 -11.58 13.09
CA LEU A 119 -2.28 -12.52 12.24
C LEU A 119 -3.79 -12.24 12.25
N GLU A 120 -4.35 -11.79 13.37
CA GLU A 120 -5.76 -11.40 13.45
C GLU A 120 -6.03 -10.12 12.64
N LEU A 121 -5.21 -9.08 12.81
CA LEU A 121 -5.32 -7.84 12.04
C LEU A 121 -5.13 -8.06 10.54
N MET A 122 -4.19 -8.92 10.16
CA MET A 122 -3.94 -9.30 8.78
C MET A 122 -5.17 -9.99 8.16
N ARG A 123 -5.78 -10.95 8.88
CA ARG A 123 -7.02 -11.61 8.42
C ARG A 123 -8.18 -10.63 8.31
N LEU A 124 -8.24 -9.63 9.18
CA LEU A 124 -9.28 -8.61 9.16
C LEU A 124 -9.17 -7.74 7.90
N GLY A 125 -7.98 -7.19 7.63
CA GLY A 125 -7.71 -6.36 6.45
C GLY A 125 -7.80 -7.11 5.12
N LEU A 126 -7.53 -8.42 5.11
CA LEU A 126 -7.61 -9.26 3.91
C LEU A 126 -8.91 -10.05 3.79
N SER A 127 -9.88 -9.84 4.68
CA SER A 127 -11.13 -10.59 4.63
C SER A 127 -11.92 -10.26 3.36
N ASP A 128 -12.57 -11.27 2.75
CA ASP A 128 -13.42 -11.08 1.57
C ASP A 128 -14.47 -9.99 1.78
N ALA A 129 -15.03 -9.90 2.99
CA ALA A 129 -16.00 -8.89 3.36
C ALA A 129 -15.41 -7.48 3.28
N HIS A 130 -14.21 -7.27 3.84
CA HIS A 130 -13.51 -5.98 3.80
C HIS A 130 -13.16 -5.57 2.37
N VAL A 131 -12.55 -6.49 1.61
CA VAL A 131 -12.16 -6.24 0.22
C VAL A 131 -13.38 -5.98 -0.68
N THR A 132 -14.49 -6.69 -0.45
CA THR A 132 -15.74 -6.45 -1.17
C THR A 132 -16.32 -5.08 -0.86
N ALA A 133 -16.31 -4.66 0.41
CA ALA A 133 -16.79 -3.33 0.81
C ALA A 133 -15.98 -2.22 0.15
N LEU A 134 -14.65 -2.34 0.10
CA LEU A 134 -13.78 -1.43 -0.67
C LEU A 134 -14.15 -1.42 -2.16
N GLY A 135 -14.41 -2.58 -2.75
CA GLY A 135 -14.82 -2.69 -4.15
C GLY A 135 -16.12 -1.93 -4.45
N VAL A 136 -17.11 -2.01 -3.55
CA VAL A 136 -18.36 -1.23 -3.68
C VAL A 136 -18.08 0.27 -3.68
N GLN A 137 -17.26 0.75 -2.74
CA GLN A 137 -16.90 2.18 -2.66
C GLN A 137 -16.17 2.67 -3.93
N VAL A 138 -15.25 1.86 -4.47
CA VAL A 138 -14.54 2.18 -5.72
C VAL A 138 -15.50 2.26 -6.91
N LEU A 139 -16.49 1.36 -6.99
CA LEU A 139 -17.52 1.40 -8.03
C LEU A 139 -18.41 2.64 -7.92
N GLU A 140 -18.82 3.00 -6.71
CA GLU A 140 -19.62 4.19 -6.44
C GLU A 140 -18.88 5.48 -6.79
N ALA A 141 -17.56 5.52 -6.56
CA ALA A 141 -16.72 6.66 -6.90
C ALA A 141 -16.62 6.91 -8.41
N ARG A 142 -16.88 5.90 -9.27
CA ARG A 142 -16.83 6.02 -10.75
C ARG A 142 -15.54 6.68 -11.28
N GLY A 143 -14.41 6.32 -10.67
CA GLY A 143 -13.09 6.88 -11.02
C GLY A 143 -12.80 8.26 -10.42
N ALA A 144 -13.69 8.82 -9.61
CA ALA A 144 -13.42 10.01 -8.82
C ALA A 144 -12.51 9.66 -7.63
N HIS A 145 -11.20 9.76 -7.82
CA HIS A 145 -10.24 9.69 -6.70
C HIS A 145 -10.15 11.06 -6.02
N ALA A 146 -10.60 11.12 -4.77
CA ALA A 146 -10.76 12.36 -4.01
C ALA A 146 -9.60 12.63 -3.03
N THR A 147 -8.44 11.98 -3.20
CA THR A 147 -7.26 12.19 -2.34
C THR A 147 -7.04 13.68 -2.10
N VAL A 148 -7.00 14.07 -0.83
CA VAL A 148 -6.82 15.48 -0.46
C VAL A 148 -5.38 15.87 -0.82
N LEU A 149 -5.27 16.92 -1.63
CA LEU A 149 -3.98 17.57 -1.91
C LEU A 149 -3.86 18.75 -0.96
N GLU A 150 -2.72 18.87 -0.29
CA GLU A 150 -2.47 19.95 0.68
C GLU A 150 -2.48 21.34 0.02
N ASP A 151 -2.06 21.40 -1.24
CA ASP A 151 -2.08 22.63 -2.04
C ASP A 151 -3.38 22.78 -2.83
N GLN A 152 -4.11 23.85 -2.55
CA GLN A 152 -5.34 24.21 -3.26
C GLN A 152 -5.08 24.44 -4.76
N ILE A 153 -3.92 24.99 -5.14
CA ILE A 153 -3.54 25.18 -6.54
C ILE A 153 -3.37 23.82 -7.21
N ALA A 154 -2.73 22.85 -6.54
CA ALA A 154 -2.62 21.49 -7.04
C ALA A 154 -3.99 20.81 -7.21
N ALA A 155 -4.92 21.01 -6.26
CA ALA A 155 -6.29 20.49 -6.36
C ALA A 155 -7.04 21.08 -7.57
N MET A 156 -7.00 22.41 -7.75
CA MET A 156 -7.60 23.08 -8.91
C MET A 156 -6.97 22.63 -10.23
N THR A 157 -5.65 22.50 -10.25
CA THR A 157 -4.89 22.04 -11.42
C THR A 157 -5.33 20.63 -11.82
N ARG A 158 -5.45 19.72 -10.86
CA ARG A 158 -5.96 18.36 -11.09
C ARG A 158 -7.35 18.38 -11.73
N ASP A 159 -8.26 19.21 -11.23
CA ASP A 159 -9.64 19.27 -11.73
C ASP A 159 -9.72 19.90 -13.13
N GLN A 160 -8.88 20.90 -13.41
CA GLN A 160 -8.73 21.47 -14.75
C GLN A 160 -8.24 20.40 -15.75
N PHE A 161 -7.18 19.66 -15.43
CA PHE A 161 -6.65 18.62 -16.30
C PHE A 161 -7.60 17.43 -16.46
N ARG A 162 -8.35 17.05 -15.42
CA ARG A 162 -9.42 16.04 -15.53
C ARG A 162 -10.54 16.48 -16.46
N THR A 163 -10.87 17.76 -16.46
CA THR A 163 -11.87 18.31 -17.37
C THR A 163 -11.36 18.28 -18.80
N PHE A 164 -10.16 18.79 -19.05
CA PHE A 164 -9.52 18.74 -20.37
C PHE A 164 -9.37 17.31 -20.89
N ALA A 165 -8.94 16.36 -20.04
CA ALA A 165 -8.83 14.96 -20.43
C ALA A 165 -10.19 14.37 -20.83
N ARG A 166 -11.29 14.76 -20.18
CA ARG A 166 -12.64 14.29 -20.53
C ARG A 166 -13.21 14.94 -21.78
N THR A 167 -12.93 16.23 -22.01
CA THR A 167 -13.54 16.98 -23.12
C THR A 167 -12.73 16.89 -24.41
N GLU A 168 -11.40 16.91 -24.32
CA GLU A 168 -10.52 16.99 -25.48
C GLU A 168 -9.85 15.66 -25.80
N ILE A 169 -9.42 14.90 -24.77
CA ILE A 169 -8.60 13.69 -24.98
C ILE A 169 -9.46 12.44 -25.14
N ALA A 170 -10.37 12.17 -24.19
CA ALA A 170 -11.18 10.97 -24.18
C ALA A 170 -11.99 10.74 -25.47
N PRO A 171 -12.58 11.76 -26.13
CA PRO A 171 -13.34 11.55 -27.36
C PRO A 171 -12.49 11.09 -28.55
N ILE A 172 -11.22 11.51 -28.62
CA ILE A 172 -10.33 11.22 -29.76
C ILE A 172 -9.38 10.04 -29.50
N ALA A 173 -9.22 9.63 -28.23
CA ALA A 173 -8.23 8.63 -27.84
C ALA A 173 -8.37 7.30 -28.60
N GLN A 174 -9.61 6.83 -28.80
CA GLN A 174 -9.84 5.58 -29.52
C GLN A 174 -9.50 5.69 -31.00
N ASP A 175 -9.84 6.79 -31.65
CA ASP A 175 -9.55 7.01 -33.07
C ASP A 175 -8.05 7.20 -33.30
N MET A 176 -7.38 7.98 -32.43
CA MET A 176 -5.93 8.12 -32.45
C MET A 176 -5.21 6.77 -32.35
N HIS A 177 -5.65 5.89 -31.44
CA HIS A 177 -5.08 4.54 -31.30
C HIS A 177 -5.36 3.66 -32.52
N ARG A 178 -6.58 3.70 -33.07
CA ARG A 178 -6.98 2.85 -34.20
C ARG A 178 -6.32 3.23 -35.51
N GLU A 179 -6.09 4.52 -35.72
CA GLU A 179 -5.61 5.07 -36.98
C GLU A 179 -4.11 5.40 -36.95
N ASP A 180 -3.43 5.09 -35.84
CA ASP A 180 -2.00 5.32 -35.63
C ASP A 180 -1.59 6.78 -35.90
N HIS A 181 -2.40 7.73 -35.42
CA HIS A 181 -2.13 9.16 -35.56
C HIS A 181 -0.98 9.66 -34.66
N LEU A 182 -0.29 8.74 -33.96
CA LEU A 182 0.88 9.02 -33.13
C LEU A 182 2.15 8.94 -33.98
N VAL A 183 2.43 10.02 -34.73
CA VAL A 183 3.70 10.20 -35.45
C VAL A 183 4.48 11.37 -34.86
#